data_AF-A0A2Z5UJ71-F1
#
_entry.id   AF-A0A2Z5UJ71-F1
#
_cell.length_a   1.000
_cell.length_b   1.000
_cell.length_c   1.000
_cell.angle_alpha   90.00
_cell.angle_beta   90.00
_cell.angle_gamma   90.00
#
_symmetry.space_group_name_H-M   'P 1'
#
loop_
_entity.id
_entity.type
_entity.pdbx_description
1 polymer ?
#
loop_
_entity_poly.entity_id
_entity_poly.type
_entity_poly.pdbx_seq_one_letter_code
_entity_poly.pdbx_strand_id
1 'polypeptide(L)'
;FKEEQKGVKQLLLLEDGTKLVTISMRIPPDNVDNVASALIVARTIPDGEKIYSVDYELRGTVYKAAVVSVDEHHIVAPGLDKSLRECLHVFHARTGARLHRIPIKNSGIKDMQSVVALPHKPHWVGVVGNDKAGILDIKTKRHVRTLDGRAIAEYRAPAEVTGIASAHAGKAVAIASQDGCLTVLNIVDPHK
;
A
#
# COMPACT_ATOMS: atom_id res chain seq x y z
N PHE A 1 13.13 -8.86 -26.21
CA PHE A 1 12.44 -9.97 -25.52
C PHE A 1 11.00 -9.55 -25.22
N LYS A 2 9.97 -10.37 -25.45
CA LYS A 2 8.55 -10.00 -25.22
C LYS A 2 7.86 -11.05 -24.35
N GLU A 3 8.25 -11.13 -23.08
CA GLU A 3 7.55 -11.96 -22.09
C GLU A 3 6.29 -11.20 -21.65
N GLU A 4 5.13 -11.66 -22.11
CA GLU A 4 3.84 -11.05 -21.81
C GLU A 4 3.41 -11.34 -20.36
N GLN A 5 2.96 -10.30 -19.64
CA GLN A 5 2.29 -10.45 -18.34
C GLN A 5 0.81 -10.06 -18.51
N LYS A 6 -0.08 -11.04 -18.35
CA LYS A 6 -1.53 -10.82 -18.46
C LYS A 6 -2.11 -10.28 -17.17
N GLY A 7 -3.21 -9.54 -17.28
CA GLY A 7 -3.99 -9.07 -16.13
C GLY A 7 -3.29 -8.02 -15.27
N VAL A 8 -2.37 -7.24 -15.84
CA VAL A 8 -1.72 -6.11 -15.15
C VAL A 8 -2.77 -5.10 -14.69
N LYS A 9 -2.69 -4.71 -13.41
CA LYS A 9 -3.57 -3.73 -12.76
C LYS A 9 -2.83 -2.46 -12.36
N GLN A 10 -1.52 -2.53 -12.17
CA GLN A 10 -0.70 -1.39 -11.77
C GLN A 10 0.70 -1.44 -12.39
N LEU A 11 1.23 -0.26 -12.68
CA LEU A 11 2.63 -0.02 -13.04
C LEU A 11 3.23 0.94 -12.02
N LEU A 12 4.48 0.70 -11.63
CA LEU A 12 5.28 1.53 -10.74
C LEU A 12 6.67 1.70 -11.38
N LEU A 13 7.20 2.92 -11.36
CA LEU A 13 8.56 3.19 -11.77
C LEU A 13 9.46 3.24 -10.54
N LEU A 14 10.69 2.76 -10.70
CA LEU A 14 11.75 2.79 -9.69
C LEU A 14 13.04 3.31 -10.34
N GLU A 15 13.98 3.74 -9.51
CA GLU A 15 15.32 4.17 -9.87
C GLU A 15 15.28 5.20 -11.02
N ASP A 16 14.55 6.29 -10.80
CA ASP A 16 14.37 7.39 -11.76
C ASP A 16 13.83 6.92 -13.13
N GLY A 17 13.01 5.87 -13.11
CA GLY A 17 12.37 5.32 -14.31
C GLY A 17 13.23 4.32 -15.10
N THR A 18 14.38 3.92 -14.58
CA THR A 18 15.23 2.87 -15.20
C THR A 18 14.74 1.46 -14.91
N LYS A 19 13.79 1.30 -13.98
CA LYS A 19 13.14 0.03 -13.66
C LYS A 19 11.63 0.16 -13.64
N LEU A 20 10.95 -0.87 -14.13
CA LEU A 20 9.50 -0.99 -14.15
C LEU A 20 9.07 -2.14 -13.26
N VAL A 21 8.10 -1.88 -12.40
CA VAL A 21 7.39 -2.92 -11.66
C VAL A 21 5.94 -2.98 -12.12
N THR A 22 5.50 -4.18 -12.50
CA THR A 22 4.12 -4.47 -12.88
C THR A 22 3.49 -5.40 -11.87
N ILE A 23 2.24 -5.09 -11.49
CA ILE A 23 1.45 -5.95 -10.60
C ILE A 23 0.22 -6.42 -11.37
N SER A 24 0.11 -7.72 -11.58
CA SER A 24 -1.09 -8.35 -12.14
C SER A 24 -1.92 -9.03 -11.08
N MET A 25 -3.21 -9.21 -11.37
CA MET A 25 -4.17 -9.90 -10.50
C MET A 25 -4.90 -10.97 -11.30
N ARG A 26 -5.02 -12.17 -10.73
CA ARG A 26 -5.76 -13.30 -11.26
C ARG A 26 -6.75 -13.79 -10.21
N ILE A 27 -8.00 -13.92 -10.61
CA ILE A 27 -9.08 -14.47 -9.78
C ILE A 27 -9.24 -15.94 -10.18
N PRO A 28 -9.14 -16.91 -9.25
CA PRO A 28 -9.42 -18.31 -9.52
C PRO A 28 -10.87 -18.53 -9.99
N PRO A 29 -11.16 -19.48 -10.89
CA PRO A 29 -12.52 -19.73 -11.38
C PRO A 29 -13.50 -20.10 -10.26
N ASP A 30 -13.04 -20.91 -9.30
CA ASP A 30 -13.90 -21.47 -8.25
C ASP A 30 -14.02 -20.56 -7.01
N ASN A 31 -13.22 -19.50 -6.93
CA ASN A 31 -13.08 -18.46 -5.88
C ASN A 31 -13.83 -18.66 -4.53
N VAL A 32 -13.74 -19.85 -3.93
CA VAL A 32 -14.57 -20.27 -2.78
C VAL A 32 -14.29 -19.40 -1.55
N ASP A 33 -13.03 -18.98 -1.38
CA ASP A 33 -12.58 -18.18 -0.23
C ASP A 33 -12.51 -16.66 -0.51
N ASN A 34 -12.98 -16.23 -1.69
CA ASN A 34 -12.81 -14.86 -2.16
C ASN A 34 -11.33 -14.39 -2.12
N VAL A 35 -10.41 -15.27 -2.55
CA VAL A 35 -8.96 -15.04 -2.59
C VAL A 35 -8.50 -14.98 -4.03
N ALA A 36 -7.82 -13.88 -4.38
CA ALA A 36 -7.15 -13.72 -5.66
C ALA A 36 -5.64 -13.83 -5.49
N SER A 37 -4.93 -14.17 -6.56
CA SER A 37 -3.46 -14.16 -6.61
C SER A 37 -2.98 -12.92 -7.35
N ALA A 38 -1.98 -12.26 -6.81
CA ALA A 38 -1.26 -11.19 -7.48
C ALA A 38 0.19 -11.58 -7.76
N LEU A 39 0.72 -11.03 -8.85
CA LEU A 39 2.09 -11.28 -9.30
C LEU A 39 2.80 -9.95 -9.55
N ILE A 40 3.86 -9.71 -8.79
CA ILE A 40 4.78 -8.58 -8.96
C ILE A 40 5.92 -9.05 -9.87
N VAL A 41 6.18 -8.33 -10.95
CA VAL A 41 7.33 -8.56 -11.83
C VAL A 41 8.10 -7.26 -11.98
N ALA A 42 9.40 -7.30 -11.76
CA ALA A 42 10.28 -6.15 -12.01
C ALA A 42 11.11 -6.38 -13.28
N ARG A 43 11.24 -5.34 -14.09
CA ARG A 43 12.00 -5.35 -15.35
C ARG A 43 12.91 -4.11 -15.46
N THR A 44 13.98 -4.22 -16.23
CA THR A 44 14.78 -3.06 -16.65
C THR A 44 14.07 -2.28 -17.75
N ILE A 45 14.32 -0.97 -17.81
CA ILE A 45 13.99 -0.10 -18.94
C ILE A 45 15.32 0.41 -19.51
N PRO A 46 15.53 0.38 -20.85
CA PRO A 46 14.57 0.02 -21.89
C PRO A 46 14.52 -1.48 -22.25
N ASP A 47 15.48 -2.28 -21.76
CA ASP A 47 15.73 -3.63 -22.30
C ASP A 47 14.62 -4.65 -21.97
N GLY A 48 13.82 -4.40 -20.93
CA GLY A 48 12.71 -5.25 -20.52
C GLY A 48 13.14 -6.54 -19.82
N GLU A 49 14.41 -6.63 -19.41
CA GLU A 49 14.95 -7.82 -18.75
C GLU A 49 14.31 -8.02 -17.39
N LYS A 50 13.81 -9.23 -17.13
CA LYS A 50 13.17 -9.57 -15.85
C LYS A 50 14.23 -9.65 -14.75
N ILE A 51 14.07 -8.83 -13.72
CA ILE A 51 14.93 -8.78 -12.54
C ILE A 51 14.46 -9.81 -11.51
N TYR A 52 13.17 -9.76 -11.15
CA TYR A 52 12.56 -10.70 -10.21
C TYR A 52 11.07 -10.86 -10.47
N SER A 53 10.49 -11.90 -9.86
CA SER A 53 9.05 -12.17 -9.85
C SER A 53 8.64 -12.72 -8.48
N VAL A 54 7.56 -12.20 -7.91
CA VAL A 54 7.03 -12.67 -6.61
C VAL A 54 5.51 -12.62 -6.60
N ASP A 55 4.88 -13.71 -6.18
CA ASP A 55 3.44 -13.82 -6.01
C ASP A 55 3.00 -13.45 -4.59
N TYR A 56 1.74 -13.08 -4.40
CA TYR A 56 1.11 -12.92 -3.09
C TYR A 56 -0.42 -13.02 -3.19
N GLU A 57 -1.09 -13.21 -2.06
CA GLU A 57 -2.54 -13.38 -2.00
C GLU A 57 -3.24 -12.07 -1.65
N LEU A 58 -4.38 -11.84 -2.32
CA LEU A 58 -5.28 -10.70 -2.18
C LEU A 58 -6.66 -11.17 -1.74
N ARG A 59 -7.38 -10.30 -1.04
CA ARG A 59 -8.81 -10.48 -0.75
C ARG A 59 -9.64 -9.87 -1.88
N GLY A 60 -10.67 -10.58 -2.30
CA GLY A 60 -11.70 -10.03 -3.18
C GLY A 60 -11.38 -10.11 -4.66
N THR A 61 -12.27 -9.51 -5.43
CA THR A 61 -12.18 -9.36 -6.89
C THR A 61 -11.69 -7.97 -7.31
N VAL A 62 -11.58 -7.04 -6.36
CA VAL A 62 -11.14 -5.65 -6.58
C VAL A 62 -9.67 -5.52 -6.22
N TYR A 63 -8.89 -4.96 -7.14
CA TYR A 63 -7.47 -4.69 -6.92
C TYR A 63 -7.27 -3.42 -6.09
N LYS A 64 -6.51 -3.52 -5.00
CA LYS A 64 -6.08 -2.38 -4.18
C LYS A 64 -4.59 -2.11 -4.48
N ALA A 65 -4.29 -0.87 -4.87
CA ALA A 65 -2.96 -0.49 -5.34
C ALA A 65 -1.87 -0.66 -4.27
N ALA A 66 -0.71 -1.13 -4.70
CA ALA A 66 0.51 -1.10 -3.91
C ALA A 66 1.17 0.29 -4.02
N VAL A 67 2.07 0.58 -3.08
CA VAL A 67 2.84 1.83 -3.07
C VAL A 67 4.33 1.53 -2.91
N VAL A 68 5.16 2.42 -3.46
CA VAL A 68 6.61 2.40 -3.24
C VAL A 68 6.92 3.40 -2.12
N SER A 69 7.76 3.00 -1.16
CA SER A 69 8.30 3.94 -0.17
C SER A 69 9.09 5.07 -0.86
N VAL A 70 9.15 6.26 -0.27
CA VAL A 70 9.83 7.40 -0.92
C VAL A 70 11.35 7.20 -1.10
N ASP A 71 11.96 6.31 -0.32
CA ASP A 71 13.37 5.90 -0.50
C ASP A 71 13.55 4.78 -1.54
N GLU A 72 12.47 4.34 -2.19
CA GLU A 72 12.44 3.25 -3.17
C GLU A 72 13.04 1.92 -2.67
N HIS A 73 13.11 1.71 -1.36
CA HIS A 73 13.58 0.45 -0.79
C HIS A 73 12.47 -0.58 -0.63
N HIS A 74 11.22 -0.15 -0.54
CA HIS A 74 10.09 -1.01 -0.18
C HIS A 74 8.93 -0.87 -1.16
N ILE A 75 8.36 -2.00 -1.56
CA ILE A 75 7.03 -2.07 -2.15
C ILE A 75 6.07 -2.56 -1.06
N VAL A 76 5.04 -1.80 -0.79
CA VAL A 76 4.03 -2.09 0.22
C VAL A 76 2.71 -2.38 -0.47
N ALA A 77 2.26 -3.63 -0.40
CA ALA A 77 1.07 -4.10 -1.10
C ALA A 77 -0.01 -4.56 -0.11
N PRO A 78 -1.28 -4.13 -0.28
CA PRO A 78 -2.42 -4.73 0.38
C PRO A 78 -2.49 -6.23 0.10
N GLY A 79 -2.70 -7.10 1.09
CA GLY A 79 -2.82 -8.54 0.84
C GLY A 79 -3.30 -9.33 2.05
N LEU A 80 -3.14 -10.65 2.00
CA LEU A 80 -3.57 -11.59 3.05
C LEU A 80 -2.40 -12.19 3.83
N ASP A 81 -2.59 -12.38 5.13
CA ASP A 81 -1.70 -13.17 5.98
C ASP A 81 -2.01 -14.68 5.86
N LYS A 82 -1.21 -15.52 6.56
CA LYS A 82 -1.41 -16.97 6.55
C LYS A 82 -2.76 -17.42 7.14
N SER A 83 -3.43 -16.54 7.88
CA SER A 83 -4.77 -16.76 8.44
C SER A 83 -5.86 -16.10 7.60
N LEU A 84 -5.55 -15.75 6.34
CA LEU A 84 -6.44 -15.07 5.40
C LEU A 84 -6.99 -13.73 5.91
N ARG A 85 -6.30 -13.06 6.85
CA ARG A 85 -6.66 -11.72 7.33
C ARG A 85 -5.92 -10.64 6.56
N GLU A 86 -6.56 -9.49 6.39
CA GLU A 86 -5.95 -8.35 5.72
C GLU A 86 -4.67 -7.89 6.44
N CYS A 87 -3.63 -7.65 5.63
CA CYS A 87 -2.33 -7.16 6.07
C CYS A 87 -1.67 -6.35 4.95
N LEU A 88 -0.58 -5.67 5.28
CA LEU A 88 0.35 -5.14 4.30
C LEU A 88 1.50 -6.12 4.11
N HIS A 89 1.74 -6.55 2.88
CA HIS A 89 3.00 -7.21 2.51
C HIS A 89 4.04 -6.14 2.22
N VAL A 90 5.24 -6.32 2.76
CA VAL A 90 6.39 -5.44 2.52
C VAL A 90 7.44 -6.26 1.78
N PHE A 91 7.76 -5.84 0.56
CA PHE A 91 8.79 -6.45 -0.29
C PHE A 91 9.96 -5.50 -0.45
N HIS A 92 11.16 -6.04 -0.58
CA HIS A 92 12.33 -5.26 -0.98
C HIS A 92 12.22 -4.90 -2.47
N ALA A 93 12.16 -3.61 -2.79
CA ALA A 93 11.80 -3.13 -4.13
C ALA A 93 12.80 -3.52 -5.23
N ARG A 94 14.06 -3.81 -4.89
CA ARG A 94 15.09 -4.18 -5.88
C ARG A 94 15.24 -5.68 -6.09
N THR A 95 14.86 -6.49 -5.10
CA THR A 95 15.12 -7.95 -5.12
C THR A 95 13.84 -8.79 -5.12
N GLY A 96 12.67 -8.18 -4.85
CA GLY A 96 11.41 -8.89 -4.71
C GLY A 96 11.27 -9.72 -3.43
N ALA A 97 12.31 -9.72 -2.57
CA ALA A 97 12.29 -10.48 -1.33
C ALA A 97 11.16 -10.00 -0.42
N ARG A 98 10.26 -10.89 -0.01
CA ARG A 98 9.21 -10.59 0.97
C ARG A 98 9.87 -10.44 2.35
N LEU A 99 9.91 -9.22 2.86
CA LEU A 99 10.56 -8.89 4.13
C LEU A 99 9.66 -9.29 5.31
N HIS A 100 8.40 -8.85 5.31
CA HIS A 100 7.44 -9.18 6.36
C HIS A 100 6.01 -8.82 5.96
N ARG A 101 5.07 -9.17 6.84
CA ARG A 101 3.66 -8.79 6.78
C ARG A 101 3.29 -7.96 8.01
N ILE A 102 2.46 -6.96 7.84
CA ILE A 102 1.99 -6.08 8.92
C ILE A 102 0.48 -6.23 9.04
N PRO A 103 -0.03 -6.92 10.07
CA PRO A 103 -1.48 -7.05 10.27
C PRO A 103 -2.10 -5.68 10.57
N ILE A 104 -3.18 -5.33 9.87
CA ILE A 104 -3.90 -4.06 10.09
C ILE A 104 -4.87 -4.14 11.27
N LYS A 105 -5.24 -5.33 11.72
CA LYS A 105 -6.19 -5.52 12.83
C LYS A 105 -5.79 -4.76 14.12
N ASN A 106 -4.48 -4.60 14.36
CA ASN A 106 -3.96 -3.96 15.56
C ASN A 106 -4.06 -2.43 15.52
N SER A 107 -4.32 -1.81 14.35
CA SER A 107 -4.57 -0.37 14.23
C SER A 107 -6.05 -0.01 14.32
N GLY A 108 -6.94 -0.99 14.44
CA GLY A 108 -8.39 -0.76 14.49
C GLY A 108 -9.02 -0.40 13.14
N ILE A 109 -8.23 -0.43 12.05
CA ILE A 109 -8.70 -0.27 10.68
C ILE A 109 -9.36 -1.58 10.23
N LYS A 110 -10.56 -1.48 9.66
CA LYS A 110 -11.32 -2.58 9.07
C LYS A 110 -11.56 -2.28 7.60
N ASP A 111 -11.65 -3.33 6.79
CA ASP A 111 -11.94 -3.26 5.36
C ASP A 111 -11.07 -2.23 4.66
N MET A 112 -9.76 -2.54 4.56
CA MET A 112 -8.78 -1.64 3.97
C MET A 112 -9.20 -1.27 2.53
N GLN A 113 -9.34 0.00 2.22
CA GLN A 113 -9.69 0.50 0.90
C GLN A 113 -8.45 0.88 0.08
N SER A 114 -7.48 1.54 0.70
CA SER A 114 -6.29 2.02 -0.01
C SER A 114 -5.08 2.20 0.91
N VAL A 115 -3.91 2.33 0.27
CA VAL A 115 -2.62 2.58 0.91
C VAL A 115 -1.91 3.70 0.16
N VAL A 116 -1.18 4.53 0.89
CA VAL A 116 -0.45 5.70 0.38
C VAL A 116 0.92 5.77 1.04
N ALA A 117 1.98 5.95 0.26
CA ALA A 117 3.31 6.24 0.80
C ALA A 117 3.40 7.71 1.24
N LEU A 118 4.09 7.97 2.37
CA LEU A 118 4.29 9.34 2.84
C LEU A 118 5.62 9.92 2.35
N PRO A 119 5.63 11.05 1.63
CA PRO A 119 6.81 11.54 0.90
C PRO A 119 7.97 12.01 1.80
N HIS A 120 7.79 12.14 3.12
CA HIS A 120 8.81 12.69 4.04
C HIS A 120 9.26 11.70 5.11
N LYS A 121 8.61 10.55 5.17
CA LYS A 121 8.92 9.50 6.13
C LYS A 121 8.99 8.20 5.32
N PRO A 122 10.20 7.77 4.89
CA PRO A 122 10.36 6.64 3.97
C PRO A 122 9.70 5.36 4.46
N HIS A 123 9.64 5.16 5.77
CA HIS A 123 9.04 3.97 6.34
C HIS A 123 7.56 4.13 6.70
N TRP A 124 6.92 5.27 6.47
CA TRP A 124 5.52 5.45 6.86
C TRP A 124 4.59 5.34 5.66
N VAL A 125 3.49 4.62 5.88
CA VAL A 125 2.40 4.47 4.93
C VAL A 125 1.08 4.81 5.61
N GLY A 126 0.24 5.59 4.94
CA GLY A 126 -1.16 5.75 5.32
C GLY A 126 -1.95 4.54 4.85
N VAL A 127 -2.82 4.02 5.70
CA VAL A 127 -3.77 2.97 5.39
C VAL A 127 -5.16 3.51 5.66
N VAL A 128 -6.04 3.36 4.69
CA VAL A 128 -7.43 3.78 4.76
C VAL A 128 -8.29 2.54 4.77
N GLY A 129 -9.22 2.43 5.71
CA GLY A 129 -10.36 1.53 5.64
C GLY A 129 -11.66 2.30 5.49
N ASN A 130 -12.80 1.59 5.51
CA ASN A 130 -14.13 2.18 5.31
C ASN A 130 -14.41 3.38 6.24
N ASP A 131 -14.18 3.18 7.53
CA ASP A 131 -14.57 4.17 8.54
C ASP A 131 -13.36 4.90 9.14
N LYS A 132 -12.15 4.33 9.01
CA LYS A 132 -10.95 4.80 9.72
C LYS A 132 -9.74 4.81 8.82
N ALA A 133 -8.90 5.81 8.98
CA ALA A 133 -7.56 5.84 8.42
C ALA A 133 -6.51 5.96 9.51
N GLY A 134 -5.31 5.42 9.25
CA GLY A 134 -4.15 5.61 10.13
C GLY A 134 -2.80 5.35 9.48
N ILE A 135 -1.73 5.73 10.16
CA ILE A 135 -0.36 5.67 9.63
C ILE A 135 0.39 4.49 10.24
N LEU A 136 0.90 3.59 9.41
CA LEU A 136 1.74 2.48 9.83
C LEU A 136 3.21 2.75 9.49
N ASP A 137 4.10 2.42 10.41
CA ASP A 137 5.53 2.35 10.15
C ASP A 137 5.89 0.94 9.69
N ILE A 138 6.34 0.81 8.45
CA ILE A 138 6.68 -0.47 7.82
C ILE A 138 7.98 -1.07 8.33
N LYS A 139 8.89 -0.27 8.89
CA LYS A 139 10.14 -0.75 9.47
C LYS A 139 9.91 -1.32 10.87
N THR A 140 9.19 -0.58 11.70
CA THR A 140 8.89 -1.01 13.08
C THR A 140 7.65 -1.91 13.17
N LYS A 141 6.86 -2.00 12.10
CA LYS A 141 5.64 -2.83 11.97
C LYS A 141 4.53 -2.41 12.93
N ARG A 142 4.47 -1.12 13.27
CA ARG A 142 3.58 -0.56 14.29
C ARG A 142 2.69 0.55 13.75
N HIS A 143 1.52 0.70 14.36
CA HIS A 143 0.67 1.87 14.18
C HIS A 143 1.33 3.08 14.85
N VAL A 144 1.42 4.19 14.13
CA VAL A 144 1.93 5.46 14.66
C VAL A 144 0.84 6.08 15.52
N ARG A 145 1.10 6.16 16.83
CA ARG A 145 0.27 6.85 17.83
C ARG A 145 1.15 7.69 18.72
N THR A 146 0.60 8.77 19.24
CA THR A 146 1.27 9.58 20.24
C THR A 146 0.26 10.64 20.80
N LEU A 147 0.11 10.77 22.13
CA LEU A 147 -0.74 11.74 22.90
C LEU A 147 0.04 12.67 23.87
N ASP A 148 -0.14 14.01 23.90
CA ASP A 148 0.61 15.05 24.67
C ASP A 148 1.94 15.61 24.10
N GLY A 149 1.88 16.27 22.94
CA GLY A 149 3.08 16.68 22.17
C GLY A 149 3.60 15.51 21.35
N ARG A 150 2.64 14.83 20.71
CA ARG A 150 2.67 13.42 20.35
C ARG A 150 1.70 13.27 19.09
N ALA A 151 2.08 12.60 17.97
CA ALA A 151 1.33 12.32 16.70
C ALA A 151 0.11 11.37 16.85
N ILE A 152 -1.08 11.80 16.46
CA ILE A 152 -2.23 10.89 16.24
C ILE A 152 -2.69 11.01 14.80
N ALA A 153 -2.72 9.89 14.08
CA ALA A 153 -3.43 9.78 12.81
C ALA A 153 -4.52 8.72 12.94
N GLU A 154 -5.57 9.02 13.70
CA GLU A 154 -6.81 8.24 13.70
C GLU A 154 -7.92 9.19 13.26
N TYR A 155 -8.17 9.26 11.95
CA TYR A 155 -9.32 9.98 11.42
C TYR A 155 -10.45 8.99 11.18
N ARG A 156 -11.65 9.36 11.64
CA ARG A 156 -12.88 8.64 11.32
C ARG A 156 -13.62 9.39 10.22
N ALA A 157 -13.72 8.80 9.03
CA ALA A 157 -14.43 9.43 7.95
C ALA A 157 -15.95 9.41 8.21
N PRO A 158 -16.68 10.50 7.89
CA PRO A 158 -18.14 10.55 8.06
C PRO A 158 -18.88 9.69 7.02
N ALA A 159 -18.22 9.37 5.90
CA ALA A 159 -18.70 8.53 4.81
C ALA A 159 -17.55 7.68 4.26
N GLU A 160 -17.89 6.65 3.46
CA GLU A 160 -16.92 5.74 2.84
C GLU A 160 -15.84 6.52 2.08
N VAL A 161 -14.57 6.24 2.39
CA VAL A 161 -13.43 6.89 1.74
C VAL A 161 -13.18 6.28 0.37
N THR A 162 -13.18 7.12 -0.67
CA THR A 162 -13.00 6.74 -2.07
C THR A 162 -11.63 7.10 -2.63
N GLY A 163 -10.89 8.02 -1.99
CA GLY A 163 -9.59 8.44 -2.47
C GLY A 163 -8.71 9.01 -1.37
N ILE A 164 -7.40 8.88 -1.55
CA ILE A 164 -6.41 9.46 -0.65
C ILE A 164 -5.19 9.93 -1.44
N ALA A 165 -4.66 11.09 -1.07
CA ALA A 165 -3.41 11.62 -1.59
C ALA A 165 -2.59 12.22 -0.44
N SER A 166 -1.27 12.04 -0.46
CA SER A 166 -0.39 12.75 0.47
C SER A 166 0.05 14.08 -0.16
N ALA A 167 -0.02 15.16 0.60
CA ALA A 167 0.46 16.46 0.18
C ALA A 167 2.00 16.46 0.04
N HIS A 168 2.51 17.27 -0.90
CA HIS A 168 3.93 17.62 -0.95
C HIS A 168 4.33 18.20 0.41
N ALA A 169 5.38 17.71 1.05
CA ALA A 169 5.62 18.05 2.45
C ALA A 169 5.45 16.85 3.40
N GLY A 170 4.59 15.88 3.03
CA GLY A 170 4.14 14.83 3.95
C GLY A 170 3.48 15.41 5.20
N LYS A 171 3.10 16.70 5.13
CA LYS A 171 2.53 17.50 6.19
C LYS A 171 1.02 17.33 6.28
N ALA A 172 0.40 16.79 5.23
CA ALA A 172 -1.01 16.56 5.18
C ALA A 172 -1.37 15.38 4.28
N VAL A 173 -2.58 14.89 4.46
CA VAL A 173 -3.24 13.88 3.65
C VAL A 173 -4.61 14.43 3.27
N ALA A 174 -4.92 14.42 1.98
CA ALA A 174 -6.26 14.69 1.47
C ALA A 174 -7.00 13.36 1.33
N ILE A 175 -8.24 13.32 1.81
CA ILE A 175 -9.14 12.17 1.80
C ILE A 175 -10.42 12.60 1.09
N ALA A 176 -10.81 11.88 0.04
CA ALA A 176 -12.08 12.05 -0.64
C ALA A 176 -13.06 10.96 -0.19
N SER A 177 -14.33 11.32 -0.02
CA SER A 177 -15.40 10.42 0.42
C SER A 177 -16.49 10.27 -0.65
N GLN A 178 -17.30 9.21 -0.56
CA GLN A 178 -18.34 8.86 -1.52
C GLN A 178 -19.47 9.90 -1.61
N ASP A 179 -19.72 10.62 -0.52
CA ASP A 179 -20.66 11.73 -0.43
C ASP A 179 -20.17 13.02 -1.13
N GLY A 180 -18.99 12.98 -1.76
CA GLY A 180 -18.37 14.12 -2.42
C GLY A 180 -17.57 15.04 -1.48
N CYS A 181 -17.43 14.67 -0.20
CA CYS A 181 -16.64 15.45 0.74
C CYS A 181 -15.13 15.25 0.53
N LEU A 182 -14.38 16.34 0.66
CA LEU A 182 -12.91 16.33 0.71
C LEU A 182 -12.46 16.78 2.10
N THR A 183 -11.70 15.95 2.79
CA THR A 183 -11.11 16.25 4.10
C THR A 183 -9.58 16.30 3.98
N VAL A 184 -8.96 17.38 4.46
CA VAL A 184 -7.50 17.48 4.55
C VAL A 184 -7.07 17.36 6.01
N LEU A 185 -6.24 16.37 6.30
CA LEU A 185 -5.71 16.09 7.63
C LEU A 185 -4.25 16.48 7.69
N ASN A 186 -3.86 17.30 8.67
CA ASN A 186 -2.45 17.56 8.92
C ASN A 186 -1.80 16.35 9.61
N ILE A 187 -0.64 15.93 9.09
CA ILE A 187 0.25 14.97 9.75
C ILE A 187 1.15 15.79 10.67
N VAL A 188 0.92 15.67 11.97
CA VAL A 188 1.75 16.33 12.98
C VAL A 188 2.82 15.34 13.45
N ASP A 189 4.10 15.66 13.22
CA ASP A 189 5.22 14.95 13.87
C ASP A 189 5.48 15.62 15.22
N PRO A 190 5.35 14.91 16.34
CA PRO A 190 5.49 15.48 17.67
C PRO A 190 6.90 15.82 18.09
N HIS A 191 7.88 15.31 17.36
CA HIS A 191 9.29 15.53 17.64
C HIS A 191 9.88 16.66 16.79
N LYS A 192 9.01 17.49 16.19
CA LYS A 192 9.34 18.77 15.54
C LYS A 192 8.48 19.89 16.07
#